data_AF-D7B969-F1
#
_entry.id   AF-D7B969-F1
#
_cell.length_a   1.000
_cell.length_b   1.000
_cell.length_c   1.000
_cell.angle_alpha   90.00
_cell.angle_beta   90.00
_cell.angle_gamma   90.00
#
_symmetry.space_group_name_H-M   'P 1'
#
loop_
_entity.id
_entity.type
_entity.pdbx_description
1 polymer ?
#
loop_
_entity_poly.entity_id
_entity_poly.type
_entity_poly.pdbx_seq_one_letter_code
_entity_poly.pdbx_strand_id
1 'polypeptide(L)'
;MFRARNLIRAQTSPRLAPYVAFGAVLLALWLICLIPTAHLADTPERFLAYSGAGLALVVGATALAGELAARGTRRSFGDVPLPPDADPYRLAMAEKLVAEGVLCPDPGTNWLARIMAERKLREYGIRFPRRTSAIWAAVSCVQAGFLVWWLSTEGLSVETGWLLFTLLCNVLFVLLHPSMAARDRRCAEAVRDAYDHYAAGGRHS
;
A
#
# COMPACT_ATOMS: atom_id res chain seq x y z
N MET A 1 -5.28 -16.12 29.12
CA MET A 1 -4.47 -16.38 27.89
C MET A 1 -5.23 -16.22 26.56
N PHE A 2 -6.51 -16.60 26.44
CA PHE A 2 -7.25 -16.45 25.16
C PHE A 2 -7.46 -14.99 24.69
N ARG A 3 -7.63 -14.04 25.62
CA ARG A 3 -7.79 -12.60 25.29
C ARG A 3 -6.55 -11.99 24.63
N ALA A 4 -5.35 -12.29 25.15
CA ALA A 4 -4.07 -11.80 24.60
C ALA A 4 -3.81 -12.35 23.19
N ARG A 5 -4.08 -13.65 22.96
CA ARG A 5 -3.98 -14.27 21.64
C ARG A 5 -4.93 -13.65 20.60
N ASN A 6 -6.16 -13.34 20.98
CA ASN A 6 -7.12 -12.70 20.07
C ASN A 6 -6.76 -11.23 19.77
N LEU A 7 -6.18 -10.50 20.72
CA LEU A 7 -5.69 -9.13 20.52
C LEU A 7 -4.48 -9.08 19.57
N ILE A 8 -3.54 -10.02 19.70
CA ILE A 8 -2.41 -10.17 18.78
C ILE A 8 -2.89 -10.58 17.37
N ARG A 9 -3.94 -11.40 17.28
CA ARG A 9 -4.58 -11.80 16.01
C ARG A 9 -5.30 -10.63 15.33
N ALA A 10 -5.94 -9.75 16.11
CA ALA A 10 -6.57 -8.54 15.59
C ALA A 10 -5.54 -7.54 15.06
N GLN A 11 -4.36 -7.44 15.67
CA GLN A 11 -3.29 -6.54 15.25
C GLN A 11 -2.41 -7.08 14.12
N THR A 12 -2.42 -8.39 13.88
CA THR A 12 -1.83 -9.03 12.68
C THR A 12 -2.82 -9.14 11.53
N SER A 13 -4.07 -8.70 11.73
CA SER A 13 -5.02 -8.62 10.63
C SER A 13 -4.62 -7.44 9.71
N PRO A 14 -4.50 -7.66 8.40
CA PRO A 14 -4.26 -6.56 7.47
C PRO A 14 -5.38 -5.55 7.65
N ARG A 15 -5.03 -4.30 7.99
CA ARG A 15 -6.03 -3.24 8.23
C ARG A 15 -6.94 -3.12 7.03
N LEU A 16 -8.21 -3.50 7.17
CA LEU A 16 -9.19 -3.47 6.08
C LEU A 16 -9.35 -2.07 5.49
N ALA A 17 -9.24 -1.02 6.30
CA ALA A 17 -9.47 0.37 5.91
C ALA A 17 -8.68 0.84 4.67
N PRO A 18 -7.34 0.71 4.59
CA PRO A 18 -6.59 1.06 3.38
C PRO A 18 -6.95 0.21 2.15
N TYR A 19 -7.36 -1.05 2.31
CA TYR A 19 -7.82 -1.88 1.17
C TYR A 19 -9.19 -1.47 0.68
N VAL A 20 -10.10 -1.11 1.60
CA VAL A 20 -11.42 -0.59 1.26
C VAL A 20 -11.28 0.76 0.57
N ALA A 21 -10.40 1.63 1.05
CA ALA A 21 -10.10 2.91 0.39
C ALA A 21 -9.49 2.70 -1.01
N PHE A 22 -8.53 1.77 -1.15
CA PHE A 22 -7.93 1.43 -2.44
C PHE A 22 -8.96 0.85 -3.42
N GLY A 23 -9.78 -0.10 -2.97
CA GLY A 23 -10.87 -0.67 -3.77
C GLY A 23 -11.92 0.36 -4.16
N ALA A 24 -12.26 1.29 -3.26
CA ALA A 24 -13.19 2.39 -3.54
C ALA A 24 -12.64 3.36 -4.60
N VAL A 25 -11.34 3.67 -4.54
CA VAL A 25 -10.67 4.49 -5.56
C VAL A 25 -10.68 3.78 -6.92
N LEU A 26 -10.32 2.48 -6.97
CA LEU A 26 -10.39 1.70 -8.20
C LEU A 26 -11.81 1.63 -8.77
N LEU A 27 -12.80 1.44 -7.91
CA LEU A 27 -14.21 1.40 -8.29
C LEU A 27 -14.66 2.76 -8.85
N ALA A 28 -14.30 3.87 -8.20
CA ALA A 28 -14.62 5.20 -8.69
C ALA A 28 -13.97 5.46 -10.06
N LEU A 29 -12.70 5.06 -10.22
CA LEU A 29 -11.99 5.18 -11.49
C LEU A 29 -12.67 4.37 -12.59
N TRP A 30 -13.11 3.15 -12.27
CA TRP A 30 -13.84 2.28 -13.19
C TRP A 30 -15.18 2.88 -13.60
N LEU A 31 -15.94 3.43 -12.64
CA LEU A 31 -17.21 4.11 -12.92
C LEU A 31 -17.02 5.31 -13.85
N ILE A 32 -15.93 6.07 -13.71
CA ILE A 32 -15.61 7.17 -14.63
C ILE A 32 -15.34 6.63 -16.04
N CYS A 33 -14.62 5.51 -16.17
CA CYS A 33 -14.36 4.87 -17.45
C CYS A 33 -15.62 4.30 -18.12
N LEU A 34 -16.68 3.97 -17.36
CA LEU A 34 -17.95 3.54 -17.95
C LEU A 34 -18.65 4.65 -18.77
N ILE A 35 -18.38 5.93 -18.48
CA ILE A 35 -19.00 7.07 -19.19
C ILE A 35 -18.66 7.04 -20.70
N PRO A 36 -17.39 7.06 -21.13
CA PRO A 36 -17.06 6.93 -22.55
C PRO A 36 -17.42 5.54 -23.10
N THR A 37 -17.35 4.48 -22.28
CA THR A 37 -17.69 3.12 -22.73
C THR A 37 -19.17 3.00 -23.10
N ALA A 38 -20.08 3.72 -22.42
CA ALA A 38 -21.49 3.78 -22.75
C ALA A 38 -21.76 4.47 -24.10
N HIS A 39 -20.89 5.40 -24.51
CA HIS A 39 -21.00 6.09 -25.80
C HIS A 39 -20.33 5.34 -26.95
N LEU A 40 -19.37 4.44 -26.65
CA LEU A 40 -18.59 3.68 -27.64
C LEU A 40 -19.10 2.24 -27.85
N ALA A 41 -19.89 1.71 -26.93
CA ALA A 41 -20.48 0.39 -27.08
C ALA A 41 -21.74 0.46 -27.94
N ASP A 42 -21.63 0.01 -29.20
CA ASP A 42 -22.76 0.02 -30.17
C ASP A 42 -23.96 -0.85 -29.75
N THR A 43 -23.79 -1.73 -28.75
CA THR A 43 -24.83 -2.65 -28.28
C THR A 43 -24.84 -2.78 -26.75
N PRO A 44 -26.02 -3.02 -26.16
CA PRO A 44 -26.16 -3.24 -24.72
C PRO A 44 -25.40 -4.50 -24.24
N GLU A 45 -25.29 -5.53 -25.09
CA GLU A 45 -24.54 -6.75 -24.79
C GLU A 45 -23.03 -6.48 -24.66
N ARG A 46 -22.45 -5.68 -25.58
CA ARG A 46 -21.06 -5.25 -25.48
C ARG A 46 -20.83 -4.40 -24.23
N PHE A 47 -21.74 -3.48 -23.93
CA PHE A 47 -21.66 -2.66 -22.71
C PHE A 47 -21.70 -3.53 -21.44
N LEU A 48 -22.57 -4.54 -21.38
CA LEU A 48 -22.64 -5.49 -20.27
C LEU A 48 -21.37 -6.35 -20.15
N ALA A 49 -20.82 -6.81 -21.28
CA ALA A 49 -19.57 -7.56 -21.29
C ALA A 49 -18.39 -6.72 -20.76
N TYR A 50 -18.24 -5.48 -21.22
CA TYR A 50 -17.17 -4.58 -20.76
C TYR A 50 -17.35 -4.16 -19.30
N SER A 51 -18.57 -3.83 -18.89
CA SER A 51 -18.89 -3.46 -17.50
C SER A 51 -18.60 -4.62 -16.53
N GLY A 52 -18.99 -5.84 -16.89
CA GLY A 52 -18.70 -7.05 -16.12
C GLY A 52 -17.21 -7.38 -16.06
N ALA A 53 -16.50 -7.29 -17.19
CA ALA A 53 -15.07 -7.59 -17.26
C ALA A 53 -14.24 -6.64 -16.39
N GLY A 54 -14.49 -5.33 -16.45
CA GLY A 54 -13.75 -4.39 -15.61
C GLY A 54 -14.15 -4.44 -14.15
N LEU A 55 -15.41 -4.75 -13.81
CA LEU A 55 -15.80 -5.00 -12.42
C LEU A 55 -15.06 -6.21 -11.85
N ALA A 56 -15.00 -7.32 -12.59
CA ALA A 56 -14.25 -8.51 -12.19
C ALA A 56 -12.76 -8.19 -11.98
N LEU A 57 -12.18 -7.32 -12.81
CA LEU A 57 -10.79 -6.90 -12.67
C LEU A 57 -10.58 -6.01 -11.44
N VAL A 58 -11.46 -5.04 -11.17
CA VAL A 58 -11.39 -4.21 -9.95
C VAL A 58 -11.45 -5.07 -8.70
N VAL A 59 -12.39 -6.03 -8.66
CA VAL A 59 -12.51 -6.97 -7.53
C VAL A 59 -11.26 -7.86 -7.42
N GLY A 60 -10.81 -8.44 -8.53
CA GLY A 60 -9.63 -9.30 -8.58
C GLY A 60 -8.34 -8.58 -8.16
N ALA A 61 -8.12 -7.36 -8.65
CA ALA A 61 -6.98 -6.51 -8.29
C ALA A 61 -7.01 -6.13 -6.81
N THR A 62 -8.18 -5.79 -6.28
CA THR A 62 -8.35 -5.48 -4.85
C THR A 62 -8.06 -6.71 -3.98
N ALA A 63 -8.55 -7.88 -4.38
CA ALA A 63 -8.28 -9.14 -3.68
C ALA A 63 -6.79 -9.52 -3.72
N LEU A 64 -6.15 -9.45 -4.89
CA LEU A 64 -4.71 -9.70 -5.06
C LEU A 64 -3.85 -8.74 -4.23
N ALA A 65 -4.19 -7.45 -4.21
CA ALA A 65 -3.52 -6.46 -3.39
C ALA A 65 -3.64 -6.81 -1.89
N GLY A 66 -4.83 -7.22 -1.45
CA GLY A 66 -5.07 -7.71 -0.09
C GLY A 66 -4.22 -8.93 0.26
N GLU A 67 -4.15 -9.91 -0.64
CA GLU A 67 -3.42 -11.15 -0.40
C GLU A 67 -1.90 -10.94 -0.40
N LEU A 68 -1.36 -10.20 -1.37
CA LEU A 68 0.07 -9.86 -1.42
C LEU A 68 0.49 -9.08 -0.18
N ALA A 69 -0.36 -8.18 0.29
CA ALA A 69 -0.12 -7.44 1.51
C ALA A 69 -0.14 -8.31 2.75
N ALA A 70 -1.15 -9.18 2.90
CA ALA A 70 -1.23 -10.13 3.99
C ALA A 70 -0.03 -11.09 4.02
N ARG A 71 0.45 -11.54 2.86
CA ARG A 71 1.66 -12.37 2.75
C ARG A 71 2.92 -11.60 3.13
N GLY A 72 3.07 -10.35 2.69
CA GLY A 72 4.21 -9.48 3.04
C GLY A 72 4.26 -9.18 4.54
N THR A 73 3.11 -8.89 5.12
CA THR A 73 2.86 -8.74 6.55
C THR A 73 3.28 -10.01 7.32
N ARG A 74 2.78 -11.20 6.94
CA ARG A 74 3.12 -12.47 7.60
C ARG A 74 4.62 -12.80 7.58
N ARG A 75 5.31 -12.57 6.46
CA ARG A 75 6.76 -12.80 6.36
C ARG A 75 7.56 -11.82 7.19
N SER A 76 7.21 -10.53 7.17
CA SER A 76 7.93 -9.49 7.92
C SER A 76 7.73 -9.61 9.43
N PHE A 77 6.60 -10.20 9.84
CA PHE A 77 6.19 -10.35 11.23
C PHE A 77 6.75 -11.59 11.94
N GLY A 78 7.25 -12.58 11.20
CA GLY A 78 7.80 -13.82 11.76
C GLY A 78 9.16 -13.65 12.43
N ASP A 79 9.96 -12.67 11.99
CA ASP A 79 11.38 -12.57 12.39
C ASP A 79 11.65 -11.58 13.52
N VAL A 80 10.69 -10.71 13.86
CA VAL A 80 10.79 -9.76 15.00
C VAL A 80 9.47 -9.81 15.79
N PRO A 81 9.36 -10.69 16.79
CA PRO A 81 8.13 -10.86 17.56
C PRO A 81 7.91 -9.69 18.51
N LEU A 82 6.66 -9.21 18.59
CA LEU A 82 6.24 -8.29 19.64
C LEU A 82 6.19 -9.02 20.99
N PRO A 83 6.39 -8.30 22.12
CA PRO A 83 6.23 -8.88 23.44
C PRO A 83 4.81 -9.43 23.62
N PRO A 84 4.63 -10.65 24.15
CA PRO A 84 3.32 -11.28 24.30
C PRO A 84 2.38 -10.53 25.26
N ASP A 85 2.94 -9.69 26.14
CA ASP A 85 2.22 -8.92 27.17
C ASP A 85 2.20 -7.41 26.89
N ALA A 86 2.48 -6.98 25.65
CA ALA A 86 2.44 -5.56 25.30
C ALA A 86 1.01 -5.00 25.43
N ASP A 87 0.86 -3.94 26.24
CA ASP A 87 -0.40 -3.22 26.40
C ASP A 87 -0.87 -2.66 25.04
N PRO A 88 -2.09 -2.99 24.57
CA PRO A 88 -2.61 -2.51 23.29
C PRO A 88 -2.64 -0.99 23.18
N TYR A 89 -2.80 -0.26 24.28
CA TYR A 89 -2.77 1.20 24.27
C TYR A 89 -1.36 1.73 23.99
N ARG A 90 -0.35 1.20 24.68
CA ARG A 90 1.06 1.54 24.44
C ARG A 90 1.50 1.14 23.04
N LEU A 91 0.97 0.04 22.51
CA LEU A 91 1.26 -0.41 21.17
C LEU A 91 0.68 0.54 20.10
N ALA A 92 -0.56 0.99 20.27
CA ALA A 92 -1.18 1.98 19.38
C ALA A 92 -0.45 3.33 19.44
N MET A 93 -0.01 3.74 20.63
CA MET A 93 0.81 4.93 20.81
C MET A 93 2.18 4.79 20.12
N ALA A 94 2.85 3.64 20.31
CA ALA A 94 4.12 3.35 19.64
C ALA A 94 3.99 3.41 18.12
N GLU A 95 2.88 2.93 17.55
CA GLU A 95 2.64 3.03 16.12
C GLU A 95 2.45 4.47 15.64
N LYS A 96 1.72 5.28 16.41
CA LYS A 96 1.56 6.71 16.15
C LYS A 96 2.91 7.43 16.17
N LEU A 97 3.75 7.14 17.16
CA LEU A 97 5.11 7.67 17.26
C LEU A 97 5.97 7.31 16.05
N VAL A 98 5.90 6.07 15.56
CA VAL A 98 6.59 5.64 14.33
C VAL A 98 6.05 6.35 13.08
N ALA A 99 4.75 6.61 13.00
CA ALA A 99 4.15 7.34 11.89
C ALA A 99 4.53 8.84 11.90
N GLU A 100 4.68 9.43 13.09
CA GLU A 100 5.05 10.82 13.27
C GLU A 100 6.57 11.05 13.25
N GLY A 101 7.38 10.00 13.46
CA GLY A 101 8.83 10.10 13.47
C GLY A 101 9.41 10.65 14.78
N VAL A 102 8.68 10.53 15.90
CA VAL A 102 9.03 11.17 17.18
C VAL A 102 9.05 10.18 18.35
N LEU A 103 9.76 10.54 19.43
CA LEU A 103 9.76 9.81 20.71
C LEU A 103 8.84 10.49 21.73
N CYS A 104 8.39 9.74 22.72
CA CYS A 104 7.62 10.25 23.85
C CYS A 104 8.42 10.21 25.17
N PRO A 105 7.93 10.80 26.28
CA PRO A 105 8.61 10.72 27.57
C PRO A 105 8.64 9.31 28.20
N ASP A 106 7.76 8.39 27.78
CA ASP A 106 7.69 7.04 28.33
C ASP A 106 8.71 6.08 27.66
N PRO A 107 9.74 5.60 28.38
CA PRO A 107 10.75 4.73 27.81
C PRO A 107 10.21 3.38 27.35
N GLY A 108 9.15 2.87 27.99
CA GLY A 108 8.51 1.62 27.60
C GLY A 108 7.84 1.69 26.23
N THR A 109 7.12 2.78 25.96
CA THR A 109 6.51 3.06 24.67
C THR A 109 7.55 3.36 23.58
N ASN A 110 8.65 4.05 23.92
CA ASN A 110 9.75 4.29 22.99
C ASN A 110 10.46 3.01 22.54
N TRP A 111 10.65 2.06 23.46
CA TRP A 111 11.23 0.76 23.13
C TRP A 111 10.32 -0.05 22.18
N LEU A 112 9.00 -0.03 22.41
CA LEU A 112 8.02 -0.62 21.48
C LEU A 112 8.02 0.08 20.11
N ALA A 113 8.13 1.41 20.09
CA ALA A 113 8.20 2.20 18.86
C ALA A 113 9.46 1.85 18.03
N ARG A 114 10.60 1.63 18.68
CA ARG A 114 11.82 1.16 18.02
C ARG A 114 11.63 -0.20 17.34
N ILE A 115 11.07 -1.18 18.05
CA ILE A 115 10.81 -2.52 17.49
C ILE A 115 9.87 -2.43 16.28
N MET A 116 8.84 -1.58 16.37
CA MET A 116 7.94 -1.32 15.25
C MET A 116 8.61 -0.63 14.06
N ALA A 117 9.48 0.35 14.31
CA ALA A 117 10.23 1.03 13.28
C ALA A 117 11.12 0.04 12.50
N GLU A 118 11.84 -0.83 13.21
CA GLU A 118 12.67 -1.87 12.60
C GLU A 118 11.85 -2.86 11.75
N ARG A 119 10.68 -3.26 12.27
CA ARG A 119 9.71 -4.10 11.55
C ARG A 119 9.21 -3.45 10.26
N LYS A 120 8.85 -2.15 10.31
CA LYS A 120 8.46 -1.37 9.14
C LYS A 120 9.61 -1.29 8.13
N LEU A 121 10.83 -0.93 8.55
CA LEU A 121 11.97 -0.81 7.65
C LEU A 121 12.28 -2.11 6.91
N ARG A 122 12.13 -3.26 7.59
CA ARG A 122 12.29 -4.58 6.99
C ARG A 122 11.16 -4.91 6.01
N GLU A 123 9.92 -4.62 6.36
CA GLU A 123 8.78 -4.78 5.45
C GLU A 123 8.98 -3.95 4.16
N TYR A 124 9.36 -2.68 4.28
CA TYR A 124 9.62 -1.83 3.11
C TYR A 124 10.81 -2.33 2.29
N GLY A 125 11.87 -2.86 2.94
CA GLY A 125 13.03 -3.42 2.25
C GLY A 125 12.71 -4.66 1.41
N ILE A 126 11.77 -5.50 1.85
CA ILE A 126 11.36 -6.73 1.15
C ILE A 126 10.29 -6.43 0.10
N ARG A 127 9.29 -5.61 0.47
CA ARG A 127 8.11 -5.38 -0.35
C ARG A 127 8.33 -4.34 -1.43
N PHE A 128 9.26 -3.41 -1.21
CA PHE A 128 9.53 -2.27 -2.10
C PHE A 128 11.03 -2.08 -2.31
N PRO A 129 11.72 -3.04 -2.96
CA PRO A 129 13.09 -2.82 -3.35
C PRO A 129 13.13 -1.57 -4.24
N ARG A 130 14.14 -0.70 -4.06
CA ARG A 130 14.31 0.60 -4.76
C ARG A 130 14.06 0.59 -6.27
N ARG A 131 14.03 -0.57 -6.91
CA ARG A 131 13.84 -0.81 -8.34
C ARG A 131 12.39 -1.02 -8.78
N THR A 132 11.45 -1.37 -7.89
CA THR A 132 10.05 -1.64 -8.30
C THR A 132 9.36 -0.42 -8.89
N SER A 133 9.55 0.77 -8.31
CA SER A 133 9.00 2.02 -8.87
C SER A 133 9.54 2.33 -10.25
N ALA A 134 10.82 2.06 -10.51
CA ALA A 134 11.45 2.26 -11.81
C ALA A 134 10.92 1.30 -12.88
N ILE A 135 10.68 0.03 -12.51
CA ILE A 135 10.06 -0.97 -13.40
C ILE A 135 8.63 -0.56 -13.75
N TRP A 136 7.83 -0.18 -12.75
CA TRP A 136 6.46 0.30 -12.99
C TRP A 136 6.42 1.59 -13.82
N ALA A 137 7.35 2.52 -13.59
CA ALA A 137 7.47 3.73 -14.41
C ALA A 137 7.80 3.38 -15.88
N ALA A 138 8.73 2.47 -16.12
CA ALA A 138 9.08 2.02 -17.46
C ALA A 138 7.89 1.34 -18.17
N VAL A 139 7.16 0.47 -17.46
CA VAL A 139 5.94 -0.17 -17.98
C VAL A 139 4.88 0.87 -18.33
N SER A 140 4.65 1.87 -17.45
CA SER A 140 3.74 2.98 -17.73
C SER A 140 4.14 3.78 -18.96
N CYS A 141 5.43 4.06 -19.17
CA CYS A 141 5.91 4.77 -20.36
C CYS A 141 5.66 3.99 -21.65
N VAL A 142 5.93 2.68 -21.64
CA VAL A 142 5.66 1.80 -22.80
C VAL A 142 4.16 1.76 -23.10
N GLN A 143 3.34 1.62 -22.07
CA GLN A 143 1.89 1.57 -22.19
C GLN A 143 1.28 2.90 -22.66
N ALA A 144 1.86 4.04 -22.24
CA ALA A 144 1.52 5.36 -22.76
C ALA A 144 1.88 5.49 -24.26
N GLY A 145 3.03 4.96 -24.67
CA GLY A 145 3.43 4.92 -26.08
C GLY A 145 2.45 4.12 -26.94
N PHE A 146 2.03 2.94 -26.47
CA PHE A 146 0.99 2.15 -27.13
C PHE A 146 -0.34 2.87 -27.20
N LEU A 147 -0.77 3.52 -26.12
CA LEU A 147 -2.01 4.28 -26.10
C LEU A 147 -2.00 5.44 -27.11
N VAL A 148 -0.91 6.20 -27.19
CA VAL A 148 -0.75 7.30 -28.15
C VAL A 148 -0.78 6.78 -29.58
N TRP A 149 -0.04 5.70 -29.86
CA TRP A 149 -0.03 5.06 -31.17
C TRP A 149 -1.45 4.63 -31.59
N TRP A 150 -2.14 3.89 -30.74
CA TRP A 150 -3.50 3.40 -31.00
C TRP A 150 -4.53 4.53 -31.18
N LEU A 151 -4.46 5.58 -30.35
CA LEU A 151 -5.29 6.77 -30.51
C LEU A 151 -5.05 7.49 -31.84
N SER A 152 -3.81 7.47 -32.35
CA SER A 152 -3.46 8.11 -33.62
C SER A 152 -3.80 7.26 -34.86
N THR A 153 -3.82 5.93 -34.75
CA THR A 153 -4.09 5.02 -35.87
C THR A 153 -5.55 4.63 -35.97
N GLU A 154 -6.20 4.34 -34.84
CA GLU A 154 -7.55 3.77 -34.78
C GLU A 154 -8.56 4.67 -34.06
N GLY A 155 -8.09 5.74 -33.40
CA GLY A 155 -8.95 6.68 -32.70
C GLY A 155 -9.46 6.16 -31.35
N LEU A 156 -10.56 6.75 -30.89
CA LEU A 156 -11.19 6.41 -29.61
C LEU A 156 -12.04 5.14 -29.77
N SER A 157 -11.62 4.09 -29.10
CA SER A 157 -12.25 2.77 -29.07
C SER A 157 -12.31 2.27 -27.62
N VAL A 158 -13.04 1.19 -27.39
CA VAL A 158 -13.13 0.58 -26.05
C VAL A 158 -11.75 0.08 -25.59
N GLU A 159 -10.91 -0.39 -26.51
CA GLU A 159 -9.56 -0.87 -26.22
C GLU A 159 -8.62 0.27 -25.81
N THR A 160 -8.71 1.45 -26.45
CA THR A 160 -7.98 2.64 -26.01
C THR A 160 -8.48 3.16 -24.66
N GLY A 161 -9.79 3.09 -24.39
CA GLY A 161 -10.35 3.38 -23.07
C GLY A 161 -9.81 2.45 -21.97
N TRP A 162 -9.64 1.16 -22.29
CA TRP A 162 -9.06 0.16 -21.41
C TRP A 162 -7.56 0.39 -21.15
N LEU A 163 -6.79 0.67 -22.19
CA LEU A 163 -5.39 1.05 -22.09
C LEU A 163 -5.21 2.32 -21.25
N LEU A 164 -6.09 3.31 -21.41
CA LEU A 164 -6.09 4.53 -20.60
C LEU A 164 -6.36 4.21 -19.12
N PHE A 165 -7.36 3.38 -18.82
CA PHE A 165 -7.68 2.98 -17.44
C PHE A 165 -6.52 2.26 -16.74
N THR A 166 -5.92 1.28 -17.43
CA THR A 166 -4.79 0.51 -16.89
C THR A 166 -3.53 1.37 -16.74
N LEU A 167 -3.28 2.28 -17.67
CA LEU A 167 -2.22 3.27 -17.57
C LEU A 167 -2.43 4.20 -16.36
N LEU A 168 -3.65 4.70 -16.16
CA LEU A 168 -3.97 5.60 -15.04
C LEU A 168 -3.77 4.91 -13.69
N CYS A 169 -4.19 3.63 -13.58
CA CYS A 169 -3.92 2.80 -12.41
C CYS A 169 -2.41 2.64 -12.16
N ASN A 170 -1.62 2.36 -13.19
CA ASN A 170 -0.18 2.20 -13.08
C ASN A 170 0.52 3.51 -12.69
N VAL A 171 0.09 4.65 -13.24
CA VAL A 171 0.62 5.98 -12.89
C VAL A 171 0.28 6.33 -11.44
N LEU A 172 -0.95 6.07 -10.99
CA LEU A 172 -1.34 6.25 -9.58
C LEU A 172 -0.47 5.40 -8.65
N PHE A 173 -0.21 4.13 -9.01
CA PHE A 173 0.74 3.29 -8.28
C PHE A 173 2.15 3.87 -8.29
N VAL A 174 2.66 4.35 -9.42
CA VAL A 174 4.02 4.92 -9.50
C VAL A 174 4.15 6.22 -8.70
N LEU A 175 3.11 7.04 -8.58
CA LEU A 175 3.18 8.35 -7.92
C LEU A 175 2.89 8.30 -6.41
N LEU A 176 1.83 7.61 -6.01
CA LEU A 176 1.41 7.56 -4.60
C LEU A 176 2.29 6.61 -3.79
N HIS A 177 2.73 5.52 -4.40
CA HIS A 177 3.41 4.45 -3.70
C HIS A 177 4.82 4.81 -3.19
N PRO A 178 5.72 5.45 -3.97
CA PRO A 178 7.08 5.76 -3.50
C PRO A 178 7.12 6.95 -2.55
N SER A 179 6.23 7.94 -2.67
CA SER A 179 6.20 9.11 -1.79
C SER A 179 5.71 8.74 -0.39
N MET A 180 4.63 7.97 -0.28
CA MET A 180 4.14 7.44 0.99
C MET A 180 5.13 6.47 1.61
N ALA A 181 5.68 5.52 0.83
CA ALA A 181 6.70 4.59 1.33
C ALA A 181 7.99 5.28 1.77
N ALA A 182 8.44 6.32 1.07
CA ALA A 182 9.62 7.09 1.46
C ALA A 182 9.39 7.89 2.73
N ARG A 183 8.20 8.50 2.90
CA ARG A 183 7.82 9.19 4.14
C ARG A 183 7.80 8.22 5.32
N ASP A 184 7.09 7.11 5.20
CA ASP A 184 6.99 6.10 6.27
C ASP A 184 8.35 5.52 6.64
N ARG A 185 9.21 5.31 5.63
CA ARG A 185 10.58 4.86 5.83
C ARG A 185 11.43 5.90 6.57
N ARG A 186 11.36 7.17 6.19
CA ARG A 186 12.10 8.26 6.86
C ARG A 186 11.63 8.43 8.30
N CYS A 187 10.33 8.37 8.56
CA CYS A 187 9.80 8.44 9.92
C CYS A 187 10.28 7.26 10.78
N ALA A 188 10.29 6.04 10.22
CA ALA A 188 10.83 4.87 10.92
C ALA A 188 12.36 4.96 11.15
N GLU A 189 13.12 5.43 10.17
CA GLU A 189 14.56 5.71 10.32
C GLU A 189 14.80 6.76 11.43
N ALA A 190 14.04 7.86 11.44
CA ALA A 190 14.14 8.90 12.45
C ALA A 190 13.85 8.41 13.87
N VAL A 191 12.81 7.59 14.07
CA VAL A 191 12.53 7.00 15.41
C VAL A 191 13.66 6.09 15.87
N ARG A 192 14.19 5.24 14.98
CA ARG A 192 15.28 4.34 15.32
C ARG A 192 16.52 5.11 15.72
N ASP A 193 16.92 6.07 14.89
CA ASP A 193 18.15 6.85 15.09
C ASP A 193 18.03 7.73 16.35
N ALA A 194 16.86 8.34 16.61
CA ALA A 194 16.59 9.10 17.83
C ALA A 194 16.67 8.22 19.09
N TYR A 195 16.12 7.01 19.05
CA TYR A 195 16.20 6.08 20.18
C TYR A 195 17.65 5.62 20.39
N ASP A 196 18.36 5.27 19.33
CA ASP A 196 19.76 4.83 19.41
C ASP A 196 20.66 5.90 19.99
N HIS A 197 20.44 7.17 19.61
CA HIS A 197 21.17 8.30 20.17
C HIS A 197 20.86 8.50 21.67
N TYR A 198 19.58 8.41 22.07
CA TYR A 198 19.17 8.49 23.47
C TYR A 198 19.75 7.35 24.33
N ALA A 199 19.72 6.12 23.80
CA ALA A 199 20.25 4.94 24.49
C ALA A 199 21.78 4.94 24.59
N ALA A 200 22.48 5.53 23.61
CA ALA A 200 23.93 5.71 23.65
C ALA A 200 24.35 6.83 24.63
N GLY A 201 23.61 7.94 24.68
CA GLY A 201 23.85 9.05 25.61
C GLY A 201 23.66 8.66 27.08
N GLY A 202 22.71 7.76 27.38
CA GLY A 202 22.49 7.23 28.73
C GLY A 202 23.54 6.24 29.26
N ARG A 203 24.53 5.85 28.44
CA ARG A 203 25.65 4.99 28.89
C ARG A 203 26.89 5.76 29.37
N HIS A 204 26.87 7.10 29.26
CA HIS A 204 27.98 7.98 29.66
C HIS A 204 27.67 8.88 30.87
N SER A 205 26.59 8.58 31.59
CA SER A 205 26.20 9.21 32.87
C SER A 205 26.05 8.14 33.94
#